data_AF-N1JK30-F1
#
_entry.id   AF-N1JK30-F1
#
_cell.length_a   1.000
_cell.length_b   1.000
_cell.length_c   1.000
_cell.angle_alpha   90.00
_cell.angle_beta   90.00
_cell.angle_gamma   90.00
#
_symmetry.space_group_name_H-M   'P 1'
#
loop_
_entity.id
_entity.type
_entity.pdbx_description
1 polymer ?
#
loop_
_entity_poly.entity_id
_entity_poly.type
_entity_poly.pdbx_seq_one_letter_code
_entity_poly.pdbx_strand_id
1 'polypeptide(L)'
;MKFFSSATTAALAGLLLLVPAANGEQYFKCDSGKEFTMAEVVSYGKSATAELSRTIEPSVDDYLTRISYQFEIDYMIGGKYWYLVQICQSQGTYYFYELGGSYWNQCAPKMRY
;
A
#
# COMPACT_ATOMS: atom_id res chain seq x y z
N MET A 1 -40.00 31.66 -3.38
CA MET A 1 -38.76 30.86 -3.28
C MET A 1 -39.05 29.51 -3.90
N LYS A 2 -38.29 29.08 -4.93
CA LYS A 2 -38.50 27.79 -5.60
C LYS A 2 -37.84 26.72 -4.73
N PHE A 3 -38.65 25.91 -4.07
CA PHE A 3 -38.19 24.76 -3.31
C PHE A 3 -37.49 23.80 -4.27
N PHE A 4 -36.25 23.46 -3.96
CA PHE A 4 -35.58 22.32 -4.58
C PHE A 4 -36.47 21.10 -4.36
N SER A 5 -36.98 20.53 -5.45
CA SER A 5 -37.90 19.41 -5.42
C SER A 5 -37.26 18.25 -4.66
N SER A 6 -38.03 17.60 -3.78
CA SER A 6 -37.61 16.45 -2.96
C SER A 6 -37.03 15.30 -3.80
N ALA A 7 -37.40 15.22 -5.08
CA ALA A 7 -36.84 14.26 -6.03
C ALA A 7 -35.33 14.43 -6.26
N THR A 8 -34.83 15.67 -6.27
CA THR A 8 -33.41 15.98 -6.52
C THR A 8 -32.52 15.56 -5.34
N THR A 9 -33.02 15.69 -4.11
CA THR A 9 -32.29 15.30 -2.89
C THR A 9 -32.18 13.79 -2.74
N ALA A 10 -33.21 13.03 -3.13
CA ALA A 10 -33.17 11.57 -3.12
C ALA A 10 -32.19 11.00 -4.17
N ALA A 11 -32.15 11.58 -5.36
CA ALA A 11 -31.21 11.16 -6.42
C ALA A 11 -29.74 11.40 -6.03
N LEU A 12 -29.44 12.53 -5.38
CA LEU A 12 -28.07 12.84 -4.93
C LEU A 12 -27.61 11.90 -3.80
N ALA A 13 -28.51 11.54 -2.87
CA ALA A 13 -28.23 10.56 -1.84
C ALA A 13 -27.97 9.15 -2.41
N GLY A 14 -28.72 8.75 -3.45
CA GLY A 14 -28.48 7.50 -4.17
C GLY A 14 -27.12 7.47 -4.88
N LEU A 15 -26.71 8.57 -5.51
CA LEU A 15 -25.40 8.71 -6.14
C LEU A 15 -24.25 8.65 -5.12
N LEU A 16 -24.40 9.31 -3.95
CA LEU A 16 -23.37 9.29 -2.90
C LEU A 16 -23.15 7.89 -2.29
N LEU A 17 -24.14 7.01 -2.32
CA LEU A 17 -23.99 5.61 -1.87
C LEU A 17 -23.31 4.71 -2.92
N LEU A 18 -23.33 5.09 -4.20
CA LEU A 18 -22.69 4.34 -5.28
C LEU A 18 -21.21 4.70 -5.46
N VAL A 19 -20.79 5.89 -5.02
CA VAL A 19 -19.39 6.35 -5.15
C VAL A 19 -18.39 5.47 -4.38
N PRO A 20 -18.65 5.03 -3.13
CA PRO A 20 -17.72 4.15 -2.42
C PRO A 20 -17.62 2.75 -3.03
N ALA A 21 -18.70 2.22 -3.61
CA ALA A 21 -18.73 0.87 -4.19
C ALA A 21 -17.95 0.78 -5.51
N ALA A 22 -17.72 1.90 -6.20
CA ALA A 22 -16.93 1.94 -7.43
C ALA A 22 -15.42 2.16 -7.18
N ASN A 23 -15.05 2.64 -5.99
CA ASN A 23 -13.67 2.96 -5.64
C ASN A 23 -13.04 1.73 -4.97
N GLY A 24 -12.66 0.75 -5.78
CA GLY A 24 -12.05 -0.49 -5.31
C GLY A 24 -10.85 -0.24 -4.36
N GLU A 25 -10.64 -1.15 -3.42
CA GLU A 25 -9.55 -1.05 -2.45
C GLU A 25 -8.23 -1.46 -3.08
N GLN A 26 -7.21 -0.59 -2.97
CA GLN A 26 -5.86 -0.90 -3.43
C GLN A 26 -5.12 -1.76 -2.39
N TYR A 27 -4.50 -2.83 -2.88
CA TYR A 27 -3.68 -3.73 -2.09
C TYR A 27 -2.45 -4.19 -2.87
N PHE A 28 -1.45 -4.74 -2.18
CA PHE A 28 -0.25 -5.32 -2.75
C PHE A 28 -0.30 -6.83 -2.63
N LYS A 29 -0.04 -7.54 -3.73
CA LYS A 29 0.07 -8.99 -3.76
C LYS A 29 1.52 -9.41 -3.98
N CYS A 30 2.07 -10.18 -3.06
CA CYS A 30 3.44 -10.69 -3.10
C CYS A 30 3.49 -12.13 -3.67
N ASP A 31 4.69 -12.65 -3.93
CA ASP A 31 4.91 -13.96 -4.58
C ASP A 31 4.48 -15.12 -3.69
N SER A 32 4.58 -14.97 -2.36
CA SER A 32 4.01 -15.89 -1.36
C SER A 32 2.48 -16.02 -1.45
N GLY A 33 1.83 -15.15 -2.22
CA GLY A 33 0.38 -15.02 -2.28
C GLY A 33 -0.19 -14.15 -1.17
N LYS A 34 0.63 -13.60 -0.27
CA LYS A 34 0.17 -12.67 0.75
C LYS A 34 -0.30 -11.35 0.14
N GLU A 35 -1.40 -10.86 0.68
CA GLU A 35 -1.98 -9.57 0.34
C GLU A 35 -1.81 -8.61 1.52
N PHE A 36 -1.48 -7.36 1.21
CA PHE A 36 -1.38 -6.25 2.16
C PHE A 36 -2.19 -5.07 1.65
N THR A 37 -3.09 -4.56 2.47
CA THR A 37 -3.82 -3.32 2.17
C THR A 37 -2.87 -2.13 2.16
N MET A 38 -3.26 -1.06 1.46
CA MET A 38 -2.50 0.19 1.52
C MET A 38 -2.37 0.72 2.95
N ALA A 39 -3.40 0.54 3.79
CA ALA A 39 -3.37 0.96 5.20
C ALA A 39 -2.30 0.21 6.01
N GLU A 40 -2.15 -1.10 5.79
CA GLU A 40 -1.08 -1.90 6.42
C GLU A 40 0.30 -1.44 5.96
N VAL A 41 0.51 -1.25 4.65
CA VAL A 41 1.79 -0.77 4.11
C VAL A 41 2.16 0.60 4.67
N VAL A 42 1.21 1.52 4.75
CA VAL A 42 1.41 2.84 5.37
C VAL A 42 1.75 2.69 6.87
N SER A 43 1.08 1.77 7.57
CA SER A 43 1.35 1.51 8.99
C SER A 43 2.79 1.04 9.20
N TYR A 44 3.26 0.05 8.43
CA TYR A 44 4.66 -0.40 8.45
C TYR A 44 5.63 0.71 8.04
N GLY A 45 5.22 1.53 7.07
CA GLY A 45 5.96 2.70 6.60
C GLY A 45 6.24 3.75 7.68
N LYS A 46 5.47 3.81 8.77
CA LYS A 46 5.73 4.73 9.89
C LYS A 46 7.04 4.47 10.62
N SER A 47 7.56 3.24 10.53
CA SER A 47 8.84 2.84 11.11
C SER A 47 10.02 3.04 10.15
N ALA A 48 9.76 3.56 8.94
CA ALA A 48 10.79 3.77 7.92
C ALA A 48 11.68 4.96 8.23
N THR A 49 12.99 4.79 8.05
CA THR A 49 13.98 5.84 8.28
C THR A 49 14.96 5.94 7.11
N ALA A 50 15.59 7.12 6.98
CA ALA A 50 16.64 7.35 5.99
C ALA A 50 17.91 6.54 6.32
N GLU A 51 18.16 6.27 7.60
CA GLU A 51 19.31 5.48 8.05
C GLU A 51 19.19 4.02 7.60
N LEU A 52 18.02 3.39 7.83
CA LEU A 52 17.73 2.04 7.37
C LEU A 52 17.80 1.93 5.84
N SER A 53 17.40 2.97 5.11
CA SER A 53 17.50 2.97 3.65
C SER A 53 18.93 2.81 3.15
N ARG A 54 19.93 3.35 3.85
CA ARG A 54 21.33 3.30 3.39
C ARG A 54 21.92 1.89 3.44
N THR A 55 21.33 1.00 4.22
CA THR A 55 21.83 -0.36 4.42
C THR A 55 20.97 -1.42 3.74
N ILE A 56 19.80 -1.05 3.20
CA ILE A 56 18.84 -1.97 2.60
C ILE A 56 18.80 -1.82 1.07
N GLU A 57 19.03 -2.94 0.39
CA GLU A 57 18.75 -3.13 -1.03
C GLU A 57 17.32 -3.66 -1.22
N PRO A 58 16.67 -3.45 -2.39
CA PRO A 58 17.15 -2.75 -3.57
C PRO A 58 17.13 -1.22 -3.37
N SER A 59 17.93 -0.50 -4.15
CA SER A 59 17.75 0.95 -4.27
C SER A 59 16.66 1.24 -5.29
N VAL A 60 15.67 2.03 -4.91
CA VAL A 60 14.74 2.69 -5.83
C VAL A 60 15.24 4.10 -6.14
N ASP A 61 14.66 4.72 -7.16
CA ASP A 61 14.97 6.09 -7.56
C ASP A 61 14.76 7.09 -6.41
N ASP A 62 15.53 8.18 -6.42
CA ASP A 62 15.54 9.21 -5.37
C ASP A 62 15.99 8.71 -3.99
N TYR A 63 17.17 8.08 -3.95
CA TYR A 63 17.78 7.54 -2.72
C TYR A 63 17.97 8.59 -1.60
N LEU A 64 17.98 9.89 -1.93
CA LEU A 64 18.20 10.99 -0.98
C LEU A 64 16.97 11.27 -0.12
N THR A 65 15.75 11.10 -0.67
CA THR A 65 14.49 11.33 0.07
C THR A 65 13.83 10.02 0.51
N ARG A 66 14.48 8.89 0.23
CA ARG A 66 13.99 7.55 0.55
C ARG A 66 14.07 7.26 2.06
N ILE A 67 12.97 6.76 2.60
CA ILE A 67 12.94 6.08 3.90
C ILE A 67 12.51 4.63 3.69
N SER A 68 13.09 3.71 4.45
CA SER A 68 12.87 2.27 4.29
C SER A 68 12.69 1.61 5.63
N TYR A 69 11.88 0.54 5.66
CA TYR A 69 11.71 -0.32 6.82
C TYR A 69 11.60 -1.77 6.37
N GLN A 70 12.43 -2.63 6.95
CA GLN A 70 12.38 -4.07 6.78
C GLN A 70 11.77 -4.71 8.02
N PHE A 71 10.88 -5.68 7.82
CA PHE A 71 10.25 -6.42 8.90
C PHE A 71 10.05 -7.89 8.51
N GLU A 72 9.88 -8.75 9.52
CA GLU A 72 9.55 -10.16 9.33
C GLU A 72 8.13 -10.46 9.81
N ILE A 73 7.46 -11.40 9.14
CA ILE A 73 6.21 -11.99 9.60
C ILE A 73 6.39 -13.50 9.69
N ASP A 74 6.11 -14.04 10.87
CA ASP A 74 6.03 -15.48 11.12
C ASP A 74 4.74 -16.08 10.53
N TYR A 75 4.87 -17.14 9.74
CA TYR A 75 3.74 -17.94 9.27
C TYR A 75 3.71 -19.31 9.93
N MET A 76 2.52 -19.69 10.41
CA MET A 76 2.28 -20.99 11.07
C MET A 76 2.66 -22.20 10.21
N ILE A 77 2.59 -22.05 8.88
CA ILE A 77 2.95 -23.09 7.91
C ILE A 77 3.72 -22.38 6.79
N GLY A 78 5.05 -22.43 6.82
CA GLY A 78 5.89 -21.83 5.75
C GLY A 78 7.07 -21.00 6.23
N GLY A 79 7.26 -20.82 7.53
CA GLY A 79 8.43 -20.13 8.09
C GLY A 79 8.28 -18.62 8.15
N LYS A 80 9.42 -17.91 8.12
CA LYS A 80 9.49 -16.45 8.21
C LYS A 80 9.59 -15.84 6.82
N TYR A 81 8.75 -14.85 6.55
CA TYR A 81 8.84 -14.03 5.34
C TYR A 81 9.34 -12.64 5.72
N TRP A 82 10.28 -12.13 4.92
CA TRP A 82 10.82 -10.79 5.07
C TRP A 82 10.17 -9.86 4.06
N TYR A 83 9.78 -8.69 4.55
CA TYR A 83 9.15 -7.65 3.75
C TYR A 83 9.93 -6.35 3.91
N LEU A 84 9.84 -5.52 2.88
CA LEU A 84 10.48 -4.22 2.84
C LEU A 84 9.49 -3.20 2.27
N VAL A 85 9.26 -2.13 3.03
CA VAL A 85 8.58 -0.94 2.54
C VAL A 85 9.60 0.16 2.29
N GLN A 86 9.53 0.78 1.12
CA GLN A 86 10.32 1.97 0.78
C GLN A 86 9.37 3.08 0.37
N ILE A 87 9.59 4.27 0.91
CA ILE A 87 8.77 5.46 0.65
C ILE A 87 9.68 6.52 0.03
N CYS A 88 9.33 6.94 -1.18
CA CYS A 88 9.92 8.11 -1.81
C CYS A 88 9.12 9.35 -1.35
N GLN A 89 9.68 10.14 -0.43
CA GLN A 89 8.96 11.25 0.19
C GLN A 89 8.60 12.35 -0.81
N SER A 90 9.43 12.58 -1.83
CA SER A 90 9.20 13.62 -2.84
C SER A 90 7.95 13.35 -3.71
N GLN A 91 7.65 12.07 -3.95
CA GLN A 91 6.55 11.64 -4.82
C GLN A 91 5.37 11.03 -4.06
N GLY A 92 5.49 10.79 -2.75
CA GLY A 92 4.48 10.06 -1.96
C GLY A 92 4.25 8.63 -2.46
N THR A 93 5.26 8.03 -3.11
CA THR A 93 5.15 6.71 -3.72
C THR A 93 5.64 5.63 -2.76
N TYR A 94 4.88 4.55 -2.66
CA TYR A 94 5.19 3.38 -1.84
C TYR A 94 5.64 2.23 -2.73
N TYR A 95 6.84 1.72 -2.44
CA TYR A 95 7.34 0.47 -2.99
C TYR A 95 7.30 -0.59 -1.89
N PHE A 96 6.77 -1.76 -2.23
CA PHE A 96 6.63 -2.86 -1.30
C PHE A 96 7.25 -4.11 -1.90
N TYR A 97 8.08 -4.79 -1.13
CA TYR A 97 8.88 -5.94 -1.57
C TYR A 97 8.74 -7.10 -0.59
N GLU A 98 8.90 -8.29 -1.12
CA GLU A 98 9.05 -9.55 -0.39
C GLU A 98 10.40 -10.18 -0.74
N LEU A 99 11.10 -10.73 0.25
CA LEU A 99 12.35 -11.44 0.01
C LEU A 99 12.07 -12.84 -0.53
N GLY A 100 12.29 -13.03 -1.83
CA GLY A 100 12.22 -14.31 -2.51
C GLY A 100 13.60 -14.94 -2.62
N GLY A 101 13.93 -15.86 -1.70
CA GLY A 101 15.25 -16.50 -1.66
C GLY A 101 16.34 -15.50 -1.27
N SER A 102 17.13 -15.02 -2.24
CA SER A 102 18.22 -14.07 -2.02
C SER A 102 17.94 -12.67 -2.58
N TYR A 103 16.78 -12.46 -3.21
CA TYR A 103 16.46 -11.21 -3.90
C TYR A 103 15.13 -10.64 -3.44
N TRP A 104 15.02 -9.32 -3.45
CA TRP A 104 13.78 -8.62 -3.17
C TRP A 104 12.91 -8.56 -4.43
N ASN A 105 11.74 -9.17 -4.36
CA ASN A 105 10.73 -9.15 -5.41
C ASN A 105 9.68 -8.11 -5.07
N GLN A 106 9.38 -7.22 -6.02
CA GLN A 106 8.37 -6.19 -5.82
C GLN A 106 6.97 -6.81 -5.79
N CYS A 107 6.19 -6.52 -4.76
CA CYS A 107 4.79 -6.93 -4.69
C CYS A 107 3.95 -6.09 -5.67
N ALA A 108 3.09 -6.75 -6.42
CA ALA A 108 2.29 -6.09 -7.45
C ALA A 108 1.10 -5.34 -6.84
N PRO A 109 0.92 -4.04 -7.13
CA PRO A 109 -0.30 -3.34 -6.76
C PRO A 109 -1.49 -3.91 -7.54
N LYS A 110 -2.62 -4.08 -6.85
CA LYS A 110 -3.88 -4.62 -7.34
C LYS A 110 -5.04 -3.80 -6.79
N MET A 111 -6.19 -3.85 -7.46
CA MET A 111 -7.45 -3.30 -6.97
C MET A 111 -8.47 -4.41 -6.77
N ARG A 112 -9.25 -4.34 -5.69
CA ARG A 112 -10.41 -5.19 -5.44
C ARG A 112 -11.68 -4.31 -5.52
N TYR A 113 -12.52 -4.56 -6.52
CA TYR A 113 -13.81 -3.91 -6.73
C TYR A 113 -14.94 -4.72 -6.12
#